data_AF-A0A8K1D571-F1
#
_entry.id   AF-A0A8K1D571-F1
#
_cell.length_a   1.000
_cell.length_b   1.000
_cell.length_c   1.000
_cell.angle_alpha   90.00
_cell.angle_beta   90.00
_cell.angle_gamma   90.00
#
_symmetry.space_group_name_H-M   'P 1'
#
loop_
_entity.id
_entity.type
_entity.pdbx_description
1 polymer ?
#
loop_
_entity_poly.entity_id
_entity_poly.type
_entity_poly.pdbx_seq_one_letter_code
_entity_poly.pdbx_strand_id
1 'polypeptide(L)'
;LIRRNFWTDCIPEKSEPEMLHCPLGSAVLKLKKLDIGEPKALLATALSPPSAGDIERTMIQLKELGALTTCVQTEENLQDGELTFLGMVLTQLPVELHLGKLIVLGHVFGCLEECLIIAAALSLRNFFAIPFKKHVDAYRKKMVFAGNSRSDCIAILNAFRVSHLFQLKL
;
A
#
# COMPACT_ATOMS: atom_id res chain seq x y z
N LEU A 1 -23.86 1.26 19.66
CA LEU A 1 -25.32 1.25 19.37
C LEU A 1 -25.76 2.68 19.11
N ILE A 2 -26.55 2.90 18.06
CA ILE A 2 -26.91 4.22 17.53
C ILE A 2 -28.40 4.49 17.78
N ARG A 3 -28.82 5.74 18.03
CA ARG A 3 -30.24 6.09 18.28
C ARG A 3 -31.05 6.09 16.96
N ARG A 4 -32.35 5.79 17.04
CA ARG A 4 -33.25 5.71 15.87
C ARG A 4 -33.27 6.98 15.02
N ASN A 5 -33.38 8.15 15.64
CA ASN A 5 -33.41 9.42 14.89
C ASN A 5 -32.10 9.67 14.12
N PHE A 6 -30.96 9.29 14.69
CA PHE A 6 -29.69 9.39 13.96
C PHE A 6 -29.63 8.42 12.78
N TRP A 7 -30.22 7.22 12.92
CA TRP A 7 -30.29 6.25 11.82
C TRP A 7 -31.13 6.76 10.65
N THR A 8 -32.26 7.39 10.93
CA THR A 8 -33.15 7.91 9.88
C THR A 8 -32.64 9.19 9.23
N ASP A 9 -32.00 10.06 10.01
CA ASP A 9 -31.74 11.44 9.56
C ASP A 9 -30.27 11.64 9.12
N CYS A 10 -29.34 10.79 9.57
CA CYS A 10 -27.90 11.02 9.38
C CYS A 10 -27.15 9.91 8.64
N ILE A 11 -27.74 8.72 8.44
CA ILE A 11 -27.08 7.61 7.73
C ILE A 11 -27.60 7.56 6.29
N PRO A 12 -26.72 7.68 5.28
CA PRO A 12 -27.15 7.57 3.88
C PRO A 12 -27.65 6.15 3.59
N GLU A 13 -28.68 6.04 2.74
CA GLU A 13 -29.26 4.74 2.38
C GLU A 13 -28.28 3.80 1.67
N LYS A 14 -27.28 4.37 0.98
CA LYS A 14 -26.23 3.63 0.27
C LYS A 14 -24.88 4.25 0.59
N SER A 15 -23.89 3.39 0.82
CA SER A 15 -22.49 3.80 0.91
C SER A 15 -21.95 4.11 -0.48
N GLU A 16 -21.04 5.08 -0.55
CA GLU A 16 -20.29 5.32 -1.78
C GLU A 16 -19.38 4.12 -2.09
N PRO A 17 -19.24 3.75 -3.38
CA PRO A 17 -18.42 2.61 -3.78
C PRO A 17 -16.94 2.87 -3.53
N GLU A 18 -16.22 1.81 -3.15
CA GLU A 18 -14.79 1.84 -2.83
C GLU A 18 -13.94 2.38 -4.00
N MET A 19 -14.37 2.14 -5.25
CA MET A 19 -13.70 2.61 -6.46
C MET A 19 -13.51 4.13 -6.53
N LEU A 20 -14.35 4.90 -5.84
CA LEU A 20 -14.26 6.36 -5.81
C LEU A 20 -13.35 6.89 -4.70
N HIS A 21 -12.94 6.04 -3.75
CA HIS A 21 -12.21 6.44 -2.54
C HIS A 21 -10.84 5.77 -2.40
N CYS A 22 -10.67 4.56 -2.95
CA CYS A 22 -9.45 3.79 -2.79
C CYS A 22 -8.45 4.01 -3.93
N PRO A 23 -7.13 3.87 -3.66
CA PRO A 23 -6.10 3.93 -4.69
C PRO A 23 -6.34 2.90 -5.82
N LEU A 24 -6.29 3.36 -7.07
CA LEU A 24 -6.61 2.52 -8.23
C LEU A 24 -5.44 1.66 -8.72
N GLY A 25 -4.24 1.80 -8.13
CA GLY A 25 -3.00 1.23 -8.69
C GLY A 25 -3.07 -0.28 -8.92
N SER A 26 -3.58 -1.04 -7.96
CA SER A 26 -3.72 -2.50 -8.07
C SER A 26 -4.76 -2.91 -9.10
N ALA A 27 -5.84 -2.15 -9.26
CA ALA A 27 -6.84 -2.36 -10.31
C ALA A 27 -6.27 -2.08 -11.71
N VAL A 28 -5.57 -0.95 -11.87
CA VAL A 28 -4.93 -0.54 -13.13
C VAL A 28 -3.87 -1.56 -13.56
N LEU A 29 -3.02 -2.06 -12.65
CA LEU A 29 -2.05 -3.10 -12.97
C LEU A 29 -2.70 -4.42 -13.40
N LYS A 30 -3.81 -4.82 -12.76
CA LYS A 30 -4.58 -6.00 -13.19
C LYS A 30 -5.18 -5.80 -14.59
N LEU A 31 -5.73 -4.63 -14.89
CA LEU A 31 -6.25 -4.31 -16.23
C LEU A 31 -5.13 -4.38 -17.27
N LYS A 32 -3.97 -3.79 -16.99
CA LYS A 32 -2.79 -3.85 -17.86
C LYS A 32 -2.31 -5.28 -18.08
N LYS A 33 -2.31 -6.13 -17.05
CA LYS A 33 -1.98 -7.56 -17.19
C LYS A 33 -2.95 -8.33 -18.08
N LEU A 34 -4.22 -7.92 -18.14
CA LEU A 34 -5.23 -8.57 -18.97
C LEU A 34 -5.15 -8.14 -20.45
N ASP A 35 -4.49 -7.03 -20.76
CA ASP A 35 -4.27 -6.51 -22.12
C ASP A 35 -5.57 -6.34 -22.95
N ILE A 36 -6.62 -5.82 -22.31
CA ILE A 36 -7.96 -5.64 -22.93
C ILE A 36 -8.15 -4.21 -23.49
N GLY A 37 -7.16 -3.34 -23.35
CA GLY A 37 -7.18 -1.96 -23.84
C GLY A 37 -6.71 -0.92 -22.83
N GLU A 38 -6.96 0.35 -23.14
CA GLU A 38 -6.55 1.48 -22.30
C GLU A 38 -7.31 1.48 -20.95
N PRO A 39 -6.60 1.57 -19.80
CA PRO A 39 -7.23 1.59 -18.49
C PRO A 39 -8.30 2.68 -18.33
N LYS A 40 -8.07 3.86 -18.95
CA LYS A 40 -9.00 5.00 -18.92
C LYS A 40 -10.33 4.67 -19.60
N ALA A 41 -10.27 4.09 -20.80
CA ALA A 41 -11.47 3.68 -21.54
C ALA A 41 -12.22 2.56 -20.83
N LEU A 42 -11.51 1.57 -20.28
CA LEU A 42 -12.14 0.45 -19.57
C LEU A 42 -12.80 0.90 -18.27
N LEU A 43 -12.12 1.68 -17.43
CA LEU A 43 -12.66 2.15 -16.15
C LEU A 43 -13.86 3.11 -16.34
N ALA A 44 -13.94 3.82 -17.45
CA ALA A 44 -15.11 4.64 -17.79
C ALA A 44 -16.39 3.81 -17.99
N THR A 45 -16.27 2.51 -18.30
CA THR A 45 -17.43 1.60 -18.47
C THR A 45 -17.86 0.91 -17.17
N ALA A 46 -17.16 1.14 -16.05
CA ALA A 46 -17.52 0.55 -14.76
C ALA A 46 -18.86 1.08 -14.22
N LEU A 47 -19.50 0.33 -13.31
CA LEU A 47 -20.79 0.70 -12.69
C LEU A 47 -20.73 2.07 -11.99
N SER A 48 -19.57 2.41 -11.44
CA SER A 48 -19.31 3.70 -10.80
C SER A 48 -17.90 4.13 -11.18
N PRO A 49 -17.74 4.82 -12.32
CA PRO A 49 -16.43 5.10 -12.89
C PRO A 49 -15.66 6.10 -12.02
N PRO A 50 -14.35 5.89 -11.80
CA PRO A 50 -13.51 6.87 -11.13
C PRO A 50 -13.29 8.10 -12.00
N SER A 51 -12.85 9.21 -11.39
CA SER A 51 -12.56 10.42 -12.16
C SER A 51 -11.34 10.22 -13.08
N ALA A 52 -11.36 10.83 -14.26
CA ALA A 52 -10.23 10.73 -15.20
C ALA A 52 -8.91 11.21 -14.58
N GLY A 53 -8.97 12.23 -13.71
CA GLY A 53 -7.80 12.73 -12.99
C GLY A 53 -7.23 11.72 -11.98
N ASP A 54 -8.06 10.88 -11.35
CA ASP A 54 -7.57 9.82 -10.47
C ASP A 54 -6.84 8.72 -11.24
N ILE A 55 -7.35 8.37 -12.41
CA ILE A 55 -6.70 7.41 -13.31
C ILE A 55 -5.34 7.95 -13.75
N GLU A 56 -5.29 9.19 -14.23
CA GLU A 56 -4.03 9.83 -14.67
C GLU A 56 -3.00 9.93 -13.55
N ARG A 57 -3.42 10.35 -12.34
CA ARG A 57 -2.55 10.34 -11.15
C ARG A 57 -2.03 8.95 -10.82
N THR A 58 -2.88 7.93 -10.91
CA THR A 58 -2.50 6.55 -10.66
C THR A 58 -1.48 6.06 -11.68
N MET A 59 -1.65 6.40 -12.96
CA MET A 59 -0.68 6.07 -14.02
C MET A 59 0.70 6.67 -13.75
N ILE A 60 0.75 7.94 -13.33
CA ILE A 60 1.99 8.62 -12.93
C ILE A 60 2.63 7.90 -11.73
N GLN A 61 1.87 7.61 -10.68
CA GLN A 61 2.37 6.90 -9.51
C GLN A 61 2.93 5.51 -9.85
N LEU A 62 2.28 4.78 -10.76
CA LEU A 62 2.75 3.47 -11.21
C LEU A 62 4.05 3.55 -12.03
N LYS A 63 4.23 4.63 -12.82
CA LYS A 63 5.49 4.92 -13.52
C LYS A 63 6.60 5.26 -12.52
N GLU A 64 6.34 6.12 -11.53
CA GLU A 64 7.29 6.46 -10.45
C GLU A 64 7.67 5.24 -9.61
N LEU A 65 6.72 4.34 -9.37
CA LEU A 65 6.98 3.06 -8.69
C LEU A 65 7.86 2.14 -9.55
N GLY A 66 7.93 2.35 -10.87
CA GLY A 66 8.60 1.49 -11.83
C GLY A 66 7.79 0.25 -12.21
N ALA A 67 6.48 0.26 -11.94
CA ALA A 67 5.56 -0.81 -12.31
C ALA A 67 5.12 -0.70 -13.78
N LEU A 68 5.15 0.51 -14.34
CA LEU A 68 4.93 0.80 -15.76
C LEU A 68 6.17 1.48 -16.35
N THR A 69 6.44 1.25 -17.64
CA THR A 69 7.51 1.97 -18.35
C THR A 69 7.16 3.45 -18.53
N THR A 70 8.18 4.30 -18.48
CA THR A 70 8.06 5.74 -18.78
C THR A 70 8.08 6.00 -20.28
N CYS A 71 8.67 5.10 -21.06
CA CYS A 71 8.82 5.22 -22.50
C CYS A 71 7.79 4.30 -23.17
N VAL A 72 6.82 4.87 -23.87
CA VAL A 72 5.92 4.11 -24.73
C VAL A 72 6.64 3.94 -26.07
N GLN A 73 6.73 2.70 -26.57
CA GLN A 73 7.35 2.41 -27.88
C GLN A 73 6.45 2.86 -29.04
N THR A 74 5.15 3.00 -28.80
CA THR A 74 4.13 3.53 -29.70
C THR A 74 3.83 4.98 -29.36
N GLU A 75 4.03 5.88 -30.31
CA GLU A 75 3.92 7.34 -30.13
C GLU A 75 2.49 7.86 -29.81
N GLU A 76 1.50 6.98 -29.69
CA GLU A 76 0.08 7.34 -29.72
C GLU A 76 -0.50 7.77 -28.37
N ASN A 77 0.17 7.51 -27.22
CA ASN A 77 -0.38 7.93 -25.92
C ASN A 77 0.69 8.16 -24.83
N LEU A 78 1.17 9.40 -24.69
CA LEU A 78 2.23 9.80 -23.74
C LEU A 78 1.88 9.51 -22.27
N GLN A 79 0.58 9.46 -21.95
CA GLN A 79 0.08 9.23 -20.60
C GLN A 79 0.06 7.74 -20.22
N ASP A 80 0.14 6.83 -21.20
CA ASP A 80 0.09 5.39 -20.98
C ASP A 80 1.48 4.76 -20.74
N GLY A 81 1.53 3.48 -20.37
CA GLY A 81 2.77 2.73 -20.20
C GLY A 81 2.57 1.21 -20.19
N GLU A 82 3.55 0.50 -20.74
CA GLU A 82 3.66 -0.96 -20.70
C GLU A 82 4.04 -1.50 -19.32
N LEU A 83 3.54 -2.70 -19.00
CA LEU A 83 3.82 -3.38 -17.74
C LEU A 83 5.28 -3.81 -17.66
N THR A 84 5.99 -3.41 -16.60
CA THR A 84 7.38 -3.85 -16.38
C THR A 84 7.42 -5.22 -15.69
N PHE A 85 8.61 -5.83 -15.62
CA PHE A 85 8.80 -7.05 -14.81
C PHE A 85 8.43 -6.83 -13.33
N LEU A 86 8.81 -5.69 -12.77
CA LEU A 86 8.40 -5.31 -11.41
C LEU A 86 6.86 -5.22 -11.32
N GLY A 87 6.20 -4.55 -12.27
CA GLY A 87 4.75 -4.46 -12.32
C GLY A 87 4.05 -5.82 -12.41
N MET A 88 4.60 -6.75 -13.18
CA MET A 88 4.10 -8.13 -13.25
C MET A 88 4.15 -8.84 -11.89
N VAL A 89 5.27 -8.72 -11.18
CA VAL A 89 5.43 -9.31 -9.84
C VAL A 89 4.47 -8.64 -8.84
N LEU A 90 4.37 -7.30 -8.84
CA LEU A 90 3.47 -6.56 -7.96
C LEU A 90 2.00 -6.96 -8.18
N THR A 91 1.61 -7.30 -9.40
CA THR A 91 0.24 -7.75 -9.71
C THR A 91 -0.10 -9.11 -9.07
N GLN A 92 0.92 -9.92 -8.74
CA GLN A 92 0.74 -11.23 -8.11
C GLN A 92 0.77 -11.17 -6.57
N LEU A 93 1.28 -10.08 -5.98
CA LEU A 93 1.42 -9.95 -4.54
C LEU A 93 0.14 -9.36 -3.90
N PRO A 94 -0.42 -9.99 -2.85
CA PRO A 94 -1.63 -9.48 -2.17
C PRO A 94 -1.29 -8.42 -1.11
N VAL A 95 -0.50 -7.41 -1.50
CA VAL A 95 -0.09 -6.31 -0.62
C VAL A 95 -0.16 -4.97 -1.36
N GLU A 96 -0.15 -3.87 -0.61
CA GLU A 96 -0.01 -2.54 -1.18
C GLU A 96 1.25 -2.42 -2.04
N LEU A 97 1.16 -1.71 -3.17
CA LEU A 97 2.19 -1.72 -4.21
C LEU A 97 3.57 -1.27 -3.71
N HIS A 98 3.61 -0.27 -2.83
CA HIS A 98 4.86 0.21 -2.23
C HIS A 98 5.51 -0.85 -1.32
N LEU A 99 4.70 -1.61 -0.57
CA LEU A 99 5.18 -2.71 0.27
C LEU A 99 5.62 -3.90 -0.57
N GLY A 100 4.90 -4.20 -1.67
CA GLY A 100 5.34 -5.18 -2.65
C GLY A 100 6.70 -4.83 -3.22
N LYS A 101 6.93 -3.56 -3.58
CA LYS A 101 8.25 -3.09 -4.07
C LYS A 101 9.33 -3.24 -3.00
N LEU A 102 9.03 -2.92 -1.73
CA LEU A 102 9.96 -3.13 -0.62
C LEU A 102 10.37 -4.60 -0.49
N ILE A 103 9.42 -5.53 -0.58
CA ILE A 103 9.69 -6.98 -0.49
C ILE A 103 10.55 -7.45 -1.67
N VAL A 104 10.20 -7.06 -2.89
CA VAL A 104 10.95 -7.43 -4.11
C VAL A 104 12.38 -6.89 -4.04
N LEU A 105 12.56 -5.64 -3.63
CA LEU A 105 13.91 -5.07 -3.46
C LEU A 105 14.66 -5.74 -2.31
N GLY A 106 13.99 -6.08 -1.20
CA GLY A 106 14.58 -6.84 -0.10
C GLY A 106 15.13 -8.19 -0.55
N HIS A 107 14.43 -8.88 -1.46
CA HIS A 107 14.94 -10.10 -2.08
C HIS A 107 16.20 -9.84 -2.92
N VAL A 108 16.19 -8.81 -3.77
CA VAL A 108 17.33 -8.45 -4.63
C VAL A 108 18.57 -8.06 -3.82
N PHE A 109 18.40 -7.32 -2.71
CA PHE A 109 19.50 -6.87 -1.85
C PHE A 109 19.90 -7.86 -0.75
N GLY A 110 19.23 -9.02 -0.65
CA GLY A 110 19.56 -10.05 0.34
C GLY A 110 19.10 -9.75 1.78
N CYS A 111 18.14 -8.84 1.97
CA CYS A 111 17.54 -8.47 3.25
C CYS A 111 16.03 -8.75 3.30
N LEU A 112 15.62 -9.88 2.70
CA LEU A 112 14.22 -10.24 2.55
C LEU A 112 13.49 -10.39 3.89
N GLU A 113 14.13 -11.03 4.87
CA GLU A 113 13.52 -11.28 6.19
C GLU A 113 13.18 -9.95 6.89
N GLU A 114 14.13 -9.01 6.92
CA GLU A 114 13.93 -7.68 7.49
C GLU A 114 12.83 -6.92 6.75
N CYS A 115 12.85 -6.94 5.42
CA CYS A 115 11.85 -6.27 4.60
C CYS A 115 10.45 -6.87 4.79
N LEU A 116 10.31 -8.19 4.98
CA LEU A 116 9.03 -8.84 5.28
C LEU A 116 8.50 -8.41 6.64
N ILE A 117 9.35 -8.36 7.68
CA ILE A 117 8.95 -7.89 9.02
C ILE A 117 8.46 -6.45 8.96
N ILE A 118 9.22 -5.58 8.27
CA ILE A 118 8.87 -4.17 8.11
C ILE A 118 7.58 -4.03 7.30
N ALA A 119 7.44 -4.73 6.17
CA ALA A 119 6.24 -4.67 5.34
C ALA A 119 4.98 -5.16 6.09
N ALA A 120 5.09 -6.26 6.84
CA ALA A 120 4.00 -6.77 7.65
C ALA A 120 3.58 -5.77 8.72
N ALA A 121 4.55 -5.17 9.43
CA ALA A 121 4.25 -4.18 10.46
C ALA A 121 3.66 -2.87 9.91
N LEU A 122 4.10 -2.42 8.72
CA LEU A 122 3.56 -1.24 8.06
C LEU A 122 2.17 -1.48 7.45
N SER A 123 1.83 -2.74 7.15
CA SER A 123 0.48 -3.13 6.72
C SER A 123 -0.54 -3.04 7.87
N LEU A 124 -0.06 -3.01 9.12
CA LEU A 124 -0.90 -2.88 10.32
C LEU A 124 -1.06 -1.41 10.71
N ARG A 125 -2.16 -1.12 11.42
CA ARG A 125 -2.49 0.25 11.84
C ARG A 125 -1.48 0.83 12.84
N ASN A 126 -1.01 0.02 13.79
CA ASN A 126 -0.01 0.41 14.80
C ASN A 126 0.73 -0.83 15.32
N PHE A 127 2.05 -0.82 15.24
CA PHE A 127 2.90 -1.87 15.85
C PHE A 127 3.10 -1.66 17.36
N PHE A 128 3.29 -0.40 17.79
CA PHE A 128 3.46 -0.05 19.20
C PHE A 128 2.13 0.41 19.82
N ALA A 129 1.75 -0.17 20.95
CA ALA A 129 0.58 0.27 21.71
C ALA A 129 0.87 1.57 22.47
N ILE A 130 -0.11 2.48 22.47
CA ILE A 130 -0.03 3.75 23.21
C ILE A 130 -1.18 3.78 24.25
N PRO A 131 -0.90 3.43 25.51
CA PRO A 131 -1.92 3.45 26.55
C PRO A 131 -2.41 4.87 26.86
N PHE A 132 -3.66 4.98 27.30
CA PHE A 132 -4.27 6.26 27.68
C PHE A 132 -3.39 7.02 28.69
N LYS A 133 -3.12 8.30 28.39
CA LYS A 133 -2.25 9.20 29.19
C LYS A 133 -0.79 8.73 29.36
N LYS A 134 -0.29 7.80 28.53
CA LYS A 134 1.12 7.32 28.58
C LYS A 134 1.90 7.57 27.29
N HIS A 135 1.56 8.64 26.55
CA HIS A 135 2.17 8.96 25.26
C HIS A 135 3.71 9.13 25.34
N VAL A 136 4.20 9.88 26.33
CA VAL A 136 5.64 10.16 26.51
C VAL A 136 6.41 8.88 26.81
N ASP A 137 5.88 8.04 27.70
CA ASP A 137 6.55 6.79 28.08
C ASP A 137 6.53 5.76 26.95
N ALA A 138 5.42 5.65 26.21
CA ALA A 138 5.34 4.80 25.02
C ALA A 138 6.35 5.24 23.96
N TYR A 139 6.48 6.56 23.74
CA TYR A 139 7.48 7.11 22.82
C TYR A 139 8.91 6.81 23.27
N ARG A 140 9.24 7.03 24.55
CA ARG A 140 10.56 6.69 25.11
C ARG A 140 10.90 5.21 24.90
N LYS A 141 9.95 4.29 25.10
CA LYS A 141 10.14 2.86 24.85
C LYS A 141 10.37 2.56 23.36
N LYS A 142 9.63 3.20 22.46
CA LYS A 142 9.88 3.10 21.01
C LYS A 142 11.29 3.57 20.65
N MET A 143 11.76 4.67 21.25
CA MET A 143 13.11 5.19 21.04
C MET A 143 14.20 4.22 21.50
N VAL A 144 13.98 3.45 22.57
CA VAL A 144 14.92 2.39 22.98
C VAL A 144 15.11 1.36 21.86
N PHE A 145 14.03 0.92 21.21
CA PHE A 145 14.13 -0.02 20.08
C PHE A 145 14.74 0.61 18.82
N ALA A 146 14.56 1.92 18.61
CA ALA A 146 15.21 2.64 17.52
C ALA A 146 16.73 2.72 17.69
N GLY A 147 17.23 2.73 18.94
CA GLY A 147 18.63 2.95 19.26
C GLY A 147 19.13 4.26 18.62
N ASN A 148 20.27 4.21 17.94
CA ASN A 148 20.84 5.36 17.24
C ASN A 148 20.38 5.49 15.77
N SER A 149 19.54 4.58 15.27
CA SER A 149 19.15 4.55 13.86
C SER A 149 18.27 5.73 13.43
N ARG A 150 17.55 6.34 14.39
CA ARG A 150 16.52 7.37 14.15
C ARG A 150 15.46 6.92 13.12
N SER A 151 15.24 5.61 12.97
CA SER A 151 14.33 5.02 11.98
C SER A 151 13.25 4.21 12.67
N ASP A 152 11.99 4.51 12.32
CA ASP A 152 10.83 3.80 12.81
C ASP A 152 10.79 2.34 12.31
N CYS A 153 11.20 2.11 11.05
CA CYS A 153 11.27 0.77 10.49
C CYS A 153 12.30 -0.10 11.23
N ILE A 154 13.45 0.48 11.60
CA ILE A 154 14.47 -0.22 12.39
C ILE A 154 13.97 -0.45 13.83
N ALA A 155 13.25 0.51 14.42
CA ALA A 155 12.63 0.32 15.73
C ALA A 155 11.65 -0.87 15.74
N ILE A 156 10.80 -0.97 14.71
CA ILE A 156 9.88 -2.09 14.51
C ILE A 156 10.65 -3.41 14.38
N LEU A 157 11.65 -3.45 13.49
CA LEU A 157 12.46 -4.64 13.24
C LEU A 157 13.14 -5.15 14.52
N ASN A 158 13.76 -4.25 15.29
CA ASN A 158 14.42 -4.59 16.54
C ASN A 158 13.42 -5.07 17.60
N ALA A 159 12.26 -4.42 17.71
CA ALA A 159 11.21 -4.85 18.62
C ALA A 159 10.69 -6.25 18.28
N PHE A 160 10.48 -6.55 16.98
CA PHE A 160 10.08 -7.88 16.53
C PHE A 160 11.14 -8.94 16.87
N ARG A 161 12.41 -8.68 16.57
CA ARG A 161 13.53 -9.60 16.87
C ARG A 161 13.60 -9.92 18.36
N VAL A 162 13.45 -8.91 19.22
CA VAL A 162 13.42 -9.11 20.68
C VAL A 162 12.24 -10.00 21.07
N SER A 163 11.04 -9.73 20.57
CA SER A 163 9.84 -10.54 20.85
C SER A 163 10.00 -12.00 20.41
N HIS A 164 10.54 -12.22 19.21
CA HIS A 164 10.77 -13.55 18.66
C HIS A 164 11.78 -14.35 19.50
N LEU A 165 12.85 -13.70 19.97
CA LEU A 165 13.83 -14.31 20.87
C LEU A 165 13.23 -14.69 22.23
N PHE A 166 12.28 -13.90 22.76
CA PHE A 166 11.57 -14.27 23.98
C PHE A 166 10.68 -15.49 23.79
N GLN A 167 10.01 -15.60 22.64
CA GLN A 167 9.12 -16.72 22.34
C GLN A 167 9.85 -18.06 22.16
N LEU A 168 11.10 -18.04 21.67
CA LEU A 168 11.93 -19.24 21.54
C LEU A 168 12.57 -19.72 22.86
N LYS A 169 12.52 -18.90 23.92
CA LYS A 169 13.07 -19.24 25.25
C LYS A 169 12.02 -19.76 26.24
N LEU A 170 10.76 -19.80 25.83
CA LEU A 170 9.62 -20.38 26.55
C LEU A 170 9.29 -21.74 25.94
#